data_AF-A0A532TUJ3-F1
#
_entry.id   AF-A0A532TUJ3-F1
#
_cell.length_a   1.000
_cell.length_b   1.000
_cell.length_c   1.000
_cell.angle_alpha   90.00
_cell.angle_beta   90.00
_cell.angle_gamma   90.00
#
_symmetry.space_group_name_H-M   'P 1'
#
loop_
_entity.id
_entity.type
_entity.pdbx_description
1 polymer ?
#
loop_
_entity_poly.entity_id
_entity_poly.type
_entity_poly.pdbx_seq_one_letter_code
_entity_poly.pdbx_strand_id
1 'polypeptide(L)' 'MGEVKYFVKDEKMHKYPAPETCKVKHTGEKLHDEPPAGYDKCSQCFGF' A
#
# COMPACT_ATOMS: atom_id res chain seq x y z
N MET A 1 6.29 -6.26 -16.69
CA MET A 1 5.91 -5.08 -15.89
C MET A 1 5.52 -5.62 -14.53
N GLY A 2 6.27 -5.31 -13.47
CA GLY A 2 6.04 -5.91 -12.15
C GLY A 2 4.67 -5.50 -11.59
N GLU A 3 3.90 -6.48 -11.14
CA GLU A 3 2.56 -6.27 -10.58
C GLU A 3 2.68 -5.51 -9.25
N VAL A 4 2.07 -4.33 -9.19
CA VAL A 4 2.05 -3.52 -7.96
C VAL A 4 1.11 -4.20 -6.98
N LYS A 5 1.63 -4.67 -5.84
CA LYS A 5 0.81 -5.25 -4.77
C LYS A 5 0.38 -4.17 -3.79
N TYR A 6 -0.66 -4.46 -3.03
CA TYR A 6 -1.23 -3.58 -2.02
C TYR A 6 -1.21 -4.27 -0.67
N PHE A 7 -0.99 -3.54 0.41
CA PHE A 7 -1.18 -4.05 1.75
C PHE A 7 -1.87 -3.00 2.59
N VAL A 8 -2.58 -3.47 3.61
CA VAL A 8 -3.23 -2.58 4.56
C VAL A 8 -2.37 -2.48 5.79
N LYS A 9 -2.07 -1.26 6.21
CA LYS A 9 -1.42 -0.95 7.47
C LYS A 9 -2.04 0.32 8.03
N ASP A 10 -2.26 0.37 9.34
CA ASP A 10 -2.81 1.57 9.99
C ASP A 10 -4.15 2.01 9.37
N GLU A 11 -4.99 1.03 9.01
CA GLU A 11 -6.29 1.22 8.31
C GLU A 11 -6.19 1.89 6.93
N LYS A 12 -4.96 2.03 6.39
CA LYS A 12 -4.69 2.60 5.07
C LYS A 12 -4.12 1.57 4.13
N MET A 13 -4.52 1.65 2.87
CA MET A 13 -3.94 0.90 1.77
C MET A 13 -2.64 1.56 1.31
N HIS A 14 -1.58 0.77 1.31
CA HIS A 14 -0.25 1.11 0.85
C HIS A 14 0.14 0.25 -0.35
N LYS A 15 1.01 0.78 -1.23
CA LYS A 15 1.60 0.03 -2.35
C LYS A 15 2.85 -0.72 -1.89
N TYR A 16 3.12 -1.87 -2.48
CA TYR A 16 4.33 -2.64 -2.29
C TYR A 16 5.07 -2.85 -3.63
N PRO A 17 6.37 -2.49 -3.72
CA PRO A 17 7.15 -1.79 -2.70
C PRO A 17 6.59 -0.38 -2.43
N ALA A 18 6.72 0.08 -1.18
CA ALA A 18 6.31 1.43 -0.81
C ALA A 18 7.17 2.45 -1.57
N PRO A 19 6.58 3.49 -2.19
CA PRO A 19 7.36 4.55 -2.82
C PRO A 19 8.16 5.32 -1.77
N GLU A 20 9.23 5.98 -2.17
CA GLU A 20 10.12 6.73 -1.27
C GLU A 20 9.40 7.83 -0.48
N THR A 21 8.29 8.35 -1.03
CA THR A 21 7.40 9.30 -0.37
C THR A 21 6.68 8.71 0.83
N CYS A 22 6.49 7.39 0.87
CA CYS A 22 5.81 6.69 1.94
C CYS A 22 6.81 6.01 2.88
N LYS A 23 6.89 6.52 4.11
CA LYS A 23 7.77 5.96 5.16
C LYS A 23 7.27 4.63 5.74
N VAL A 24 6.18 4.09 5.19
CA VAL A 24 5.62 2.84 5.65
C VAL A 24 6.59 1.70 5.33
N LYS A 25 6.83 0.84 6.31
CA LYS A 25 7.56 -0.41 6.10
C LYS A 25 6.57 -1.54 6.15
N HIS A 26 6.58 -2.37 5.11
CA HIS A 26 5.91 -3.67 5.17
C HIS A 26 6.62 -4.53 6.24
N THR A 27 5.86 -5.03 7.21
CA THR A 27 6.35 -5.83 8.34
C THR A 27 5.80 -7.26 8.32
N GLY A 28 5.38 -7.75 7.15
CA GLY A 28 4.73 -9.07 6.99
C GLY A 28 3.21 -8.99 6.79
N GLU A 29 2.65 -7.80 6.58
CA GLU A 29 1.24 -7.64 6.22
C GLU A 29 0.85 -8.47 4.98
N LYS A 30 -0.43 -8.81 4.86
CA LYS A 30 -0.92 -9.51 3.68
C LYS A 30 -0.79 -8.61 2.45
N LEU A 31 -0.11 -9.12 1.44
CA LEU A 31 -0.06 -8.50 0.12
C LEU A 31 -1.27 -8.98 -0.69
N HIS A 32 -1.95 -8.03 -1.31
CA HIS A 32 -3.10 -8.20 -2.17
C HIS A 32 -2.69 -7.74 -3.57
N ASP A 33 -2.99 -8.55 -4.58
CA ASP A 33 -2.72 -8.17 -5.97
C ASP A 33 -3.71 -7.08 -6.44
N GLU A 34 -4.87 -7.00 -5.81
CA GLU A 34 -5.91 -5.99 -6.04
C GLU A 34 -6.06 -5.06 -4.83
N PRO A 35 -6.48 -3.80 -5.04
CA PRO A 35 -6.69 -2.85 -3.96
C PRO A 35 -7.84 -3.31 -3.04
N PRO A 36 -7.59 -3.62 -1.75
CA PRO A 36 -8.63 -4.05 -0.84
C PRO A 36 -9.68 -2.94 -0.65
N ALA A 37 -10.96 -3.29 -0.83
CA ALA A 37 -12.08 -2.38 -0.65
C ALA A 37 -12.28 -2.08 0.86
N GLY A 38 -12.72 -0.86 1.16
CA GLY A 38 -13.02 -0.43 2.53
C GLY A 38 -11.85 0.17 3.31
N TYR A 39 -10.67 0.31 2.69
CA TYR A 39 -9.51 0.97 3.30
C TYR A 39 -9.18 2.28 2.61
N ASP A 40 -8.71 3.25 3.40
CA ASP A 40 -8.38 4.58 2.90
C ASP A 40 -7.04 4.54 2.14
N LYS A 41 -6.92 5.27 1.04
CA LYS A 41 -5.70 5.22 0.22
C LYS A 41 -4.62 6.06 0.88
N CYS A 42 -3.44 5.49 1.12
CA CYS A 42 -2.34 6.29 1.63
C CYS A 42 -1.96 7.39 0.62
N SER A 43 -2.17 8.66 0.97
CA SER A 43 -1.83 9.82 0.14
C SER A 43 -0.37 9.82 -0.29
N GLN A 44 0.54 9.31 0.54
CA GLN A 44 1.96 9.18 0.17
C GLN A 44 2.20 8.10 -0.89
N CYS A 45 1.45 7.00 -0.85
CA CYS A 45 1.57 5.93 -1.85
C CYS A 45 0.90 6.28 -3.19
N PHE A 46 -0.15 7.09 -3.15
CA PHE A 46 -1.01 7.36 -4.31
C PHE A 46 -0.95 8.80 -4.83
N GLY A 47 -0.33 9.73 -4.09
CA GLY A 47 0.01 11.07 -4.56
C GLY A 47 -1.15 12.06 -4.69
N PHE A 48 -2.14 12.00 -3.78
CA PHE A 48 -3.22 12.99 -3.70
C PHE A 48 -2.97 14.03 -2.62
#